data_AF-A0A370TJL1-F1
#
_entry.id   AF-A0A370TJL1-F1
#
_cell.length_a   1.000
_cell.length_b   1.000
_cell.length_c   1.000
_cell.angle_alpha   90.00
_cell.angle_beta   90.00
_cell.angle_gamma   90.00
#
_symmetry.space_group_name_H-M   'P 1'
#
loop_
_entity.id
_entity.type
_entity.pdbx_description
1 polymer ?
#
loop_
_entity_poly.entity_id
_entity_poly.type
_entity_poly.pdbx_seq_one_letter_code
_entity_poly.pdbx_strand_id
1 'polypeptide(L)'
;MASAPNDFVGASGRYYRFKELLQERHILVVYGRDQFVLKDIPKDMLSSFNGDIRPKLNESLYIRLPLDTIPGHSILVYKYLTNDFLGLGRKQLPMLARKRILQDCLRGIAELHDRQVVHLDIKPDNIMLNCHSTGQEMIVEQVQITGLENAAYLPKGRCIKGMLAGNDNWRSPEAYFKGELNKPTDIFSFGVMASAFTLLESLFANIPR
;
A
#
# COMPACT_ATOMS: atom_id res chain seq x y z
N MET A 1 -1.86 -9.73 -34.88
CA MET A 1 -2.72 -8.63 -34.39
C MET A 1 -3.07 -8.96 -32.95
N ALA A 2 -2.45 -8.29 -31.97
CA ALA A 2 -2.76 -8.52 -30.56
C ALA A 2 -4.14 -7.92 -30.25
N SER A 3 -5.07 -8.72 -29.71
CA SER A 3 -6.40 -8.23 -29.33
C SER A 3 -6.27 -7.12 -28.29
N ALA A 4 -7.14 -6.11 -28.37
CA ALA A 4 -7.27 -5.12 -27.30
C ALA A 4 -7.48 -5.85 -25.95
N PRO A 5 -6.94 -5.34 -24.82
CA PRO A 5 -7.17 -5.96 -23.52
C PRO A 5 -8.67 -5.99 -23.24
N ASN A 6 -9.20 -7.18 -22.95
CA ASN A 6 -10.62 -7.38 -22.71
C ASN A 6 -11.12 -6.44 -21.62
N ASP A 7 -12.24 -5.78 -21.86
CA ASP A 7 -12.98 -5.09 -20.80
C ASP A 7 -13.37 -6.09 -19.71
N PHE A 8 -13.33 -5.67 -18.44
CA PHE A 8 -13.51 -6.54 -17.29
C PHE A 8 -14.87 -6.31 -16.64
N VAL A 9 -15.54 -7.39 -16.23
CA VAL A 9 -16.78 -7.32 -15.45
C VAL A 9 -16.48 -7.66 -14.00
N GLY A 10 -16.74 -6.73 -13.10
CA GLY A 10 -16.58 -6.94 -11.66
C GLY A 10 -17.71 -7.75 -11.06
N ALA A 11 -17.47 -8.35 -9.89
CA ALA A 11 -18.49 -9.08 -9.13
C ALA A 11 -19.66 -8.18 -8.69
N SER A 12 -19.43 -6.87 -8.60
CA SER A 12 -20.50 -5.88 -8.38
C SER A 12 -21.37 -5.59 -9.62
N GLY A 13 -21.05 -6.18 -10.78
CA GLY A 13 -21.69 -5.90 -12.07
C GLY A 13 -21.13 -4.66 -12.80
N ARG A 14 -20.10 -4.01 -12.24
CA ARG A 14 -19.43 -2.86 -12.90
C ARG A 14 -18.62 -3.31 -14.11
N TYR A 15 -18.72 -2.54 -15.19
CA TYR A 15 -17.96 -2.74 -16.42
C TYR A 15 -16.75 -1.82 -16.46
N TYR A 16 -15.56 -2.41 -16.33
CA TYR A 16 -14.29 -1.72 -16.28
C TYR A 16 -13.61 -1.73 -17.64
N ARG A 17 -13.49 -0.56 -18.25
CA ARG A 17 -12.82 -0.40 -19.54
C ARG A 17 -11.32 -0.22 -19.34
N PHE A 18 -10.51 -0.94 -20.11
CA PHE A 18 -9.06 -0.74 -20.10
C PHE A 18 -8.68 0.70 -20.46
N LYS A 19 -7.71 1.28 -19.75
CA LYS A 19 -7.13 2.59 -20.06
C LYS A 19 -5.65 2.51 -20.32
N GLU A 20 -4.88 1.91 -19.40
CA GLU A 20 -3.42 1.87 -19.47
C GLU A 20 -2.85 0.75 -18.59
N LEU A 21 -1.69 0.22 -18.96
CA LEU A 21 -0.91 -0.67 -18.08
C LEU A 21 0.04 0.19 -17.23
N LEU A 22 -0.14 0.22 -15.92
CA LEU A 22 0.71 1.02 -15.01
C LEU A 22 2.01 0.28 -14.69
N GLN A 23 1.89 -1.03 -14.40
CA GLN A 23 2.99 -1.95 -14.06
C GLN A 23 2.57 -3.36 -14.49
N GLU A 24 3.50 -4.33 -14.50
CA GLU A 24 3.21 -5.72 -14.95
C GLU A 24 1.95 -6.35 -14.35
N ARG A 25 1.59 -6.02 -13.10
CA ARG A 25 0.40 -6.56 -12.40
C ARG A 25 -0.64 -5.51 -12.02
N HIS A 26 -0.53 -4.30 -12.54
CA HIS A 26 -1.44 -3.20 -12.23
C HIS A 26 -1.95 -2.56 -13.52
N ILE A 27 -3.27 -2.68 -13.75
CA ILE A 27 -3.94 -2.13 -14.92
C ILE A 27 -4.84 -1.00 -14.49
N LEU A 28 -4.66 0.18 -15.10
CA LEU A 28 -5.59 1.30 -14.96
C LEU A 28 -6.82 1.05 -15.84
N VAL A 29 -7.98 1.15 -15.22
CA VAL A 29 -9.29 1.02 -15.89
C VAL A 29 -10.19 2.19 -15.53
N VAL A 30 -11.28 2.32 -16.28
CA VAL A 30 -12.30 3.36 -16.07
C VAL A 30 -13.67 2.71 -15.93
N TYR A 31 -14.47 3.20 -14.98
CA TYR A 31 -15.91 2.96 -14.90
C TYR A 31 -16.61 4.31 -14.73
N GLY A 32 -17.44 4.69 -15.71
CA GLY A 32 -18.03 6.02 -15.77
C GLY A 32 -16.95 7.10 -15.93
N ARG A 33 -16.89 8.06 -14.98
CA ARG A 33 -15.85 9.10 -14.92
C ARG A 33 -14.70 8.75 -13.98
N ASP A 34 -14.83 7.63 -13.26
CA ASP A 34 -13.92 7.23 -12.20
C ASP A 34 -12.85 6.27 -12.68
N GLN A 35 -11.66 6.39 -12.10
CA GLN A 35 -10.52 5.52 -12.39
C GLN A 35 -10.30 4.50 -11.28
N PHE A 36 -9.91 3.29 -11.67
CA PHE A 36 -9.65 2.17 -10.80
C PHE A 36 -8.39 1.43 -11.22
N VAL A 37 -7.82 0.65 -10.30
CA VAL A 37 -6.69 -0.23 -10.56
C VAL A 37 -7.12 -1.66 -10.37
N LEU A 38 -6.92 -2.48 -11.40
CA LEU A 38 -6.98 -3.93 -11.31
C LEU A 38 -5.60 -4.40 -10.91
N LYS A 39 -5.52 -5.06 -9.75
CA LYS A 39 -4.30 -5.63 -9.21
C LYS A 39 -4.39 -7.15 -9.31
N ASP A 40 -3.52 -7.74 -10.12
CA ASP A 40 -3.38 -9.20 -10.22
C ASP A 40 -2.53 -9.71 -9.04
N ILE A 41 -3.08 -10.66 -8.30
CA ILE A 41 -2.53 -11.20 -7.05
C ILE A 41 -2.41 -12.72 -7.17
N PRO A 42 -1.28 -13.32 -6.81
CA PRO A 42 -1.17 -14.77 -6.64
C PRO A 42 -2.34 -15.38 -5.85
N LYS A 43 -2.85 -16.53 -6.33
CA LYS A 43 -4.08 -17.17 -5.82
C LYS A 43 -4.03 -17.48 -4.32
N ASP A 44 -2.88 -17.92 -3.85
CA ASP A 44 -2.58 -18.21 -2.46
C ASP A 44 -2.73 -16.95 -1.58
N MET A 45 -2.10 -15.85 -1.97
CA MET A 45 -2.23 -14.58 -1.26
C MET A 45 -3.65 -14.03 -1.28
N LEU A 46 -4.36 -14.12 -2.41
CA LEU A 46 -5.75 -13.69 -2.51
C LEU A 46 -6.67 -14.51 -1.58
N SER A 47 -6.42 -15.81 -1.48
CA SER A 47 -7.19 -16.71 -0.61
C SER A 47 -6.99 -16.37 0.85
N SER A 48 -5.73 -16.20 1.29
CA SER A 48 -5.39 -15.77 2.65
C SER A 48 -5.97 -14.39 2.97
N PHE A 49 -5.87 -13.43 2.04
CA PHE A 49 -6.45 -12.11 2.22
C PHE A 49 -7.97 -12.18 2.43
N ASN A 50 -8.70 -12.90 1.59
CA ASN A 50 -10.16 -12.99 1.71
C ASN A 50 -10.63 -13.79 2.94
N GLY A 51 -9.88 -14.81 3.36
CA GLY A 51 -10.22 -15.65 4.51
C GLY A 51 -9.88 -15.02 5.86
N ASP A 52 -8.68 -14.46 5.99
CA ASP A 52 -8.11 -14.09 7.29
C ASP A 52 -8.07 -12.59 7.54
N ILE A 53 -7.88 -11.79 6.48
CA ILE A 53 -7.61 -10.35 6.60
C ILE A 53 -8.86 -9.53 6.33
N ARG A 54 -9.47 -9.68 5.16
CA ARG A 54 -10.65 -8.92 4.72
C ARG A 54 -11.79 -8.93 5.74
N PRO A 55 -12.16 -10.06 6.38
CA PRO A 55 -13.25 -10.08 7.35
C PRO A 55 -12.96 -9.31 8.65
N LYS A 56 -11.70 -8.91 8.89
CA LYS A 56 -11.29 -8.14 10.07
C LYS A 56 -11.30 -6.64 9.81
N LEU A 57 -11.35 -6.22 8.55
CA LEU A 57 -11.21 -4.84 8.14
C LEU A 57 -12.57 -4.30 7.68
N ASN A 58 -12.91 -3.11 8.18
CA ASN A 58 -14.07 -2.34 7.74
C ASN A 58 -13.58 -1.16 6.88
N GLU A 59 -14.52 -0.39 6.33
CA GLU A 59 -14.18 0.87 5.66
C GLU A 59 -13.29 1.74 6.56
N SER A 60 -12.25 2.30 5.94
CA SER A 60 -11.22 3.07 6.62
C SER A 60 -10.78 4.24 5.75
N LEU A 61 -10.49 5.37 6.40
CA LEU A 61 -9.88 6.52 5.75
C LEU A 61 -8.40 6.31 5.46
N TYR A 62 -7.74 5.39 6.15
CA TYR A 62 -6.28 5.20 6.15
C TYR A 62 -5.83 3.85 5.62
N ILE A 63 -6.76 2.93 5.37
CA ILE A 63 -6.49 1.60 4.81
C ILE A 63 -7.22 1.48 3.47
N ARG A 64 -6.47 1.14 2.40
CA ARG A 64 -7.01 0.96 1.05
C ARG A 64 -7.52 -0.46 0.88
N LEU A 65 -8.84 -0.62 0.89
CA LEU A 65 -9.50 -1.91 0.66
C LEU A 65 -9.99 -2.03 -0.80
N PRO A 66 -10.07 -3.25 -1.35
CA PRO A 66 -10.65 -3.48 -2.66
C PRO A 66 -12.15 -3.19 -2.66
N LEU A 67 -12.62 -2.51 -3.69
CA LEU A 67 -14.02 -2.17 -3.91
C LEU A 67 -14.76 -3.23 -4.73
N ASP A 68 -14.03 -4.06 -5.48
CA ASP A 68 -14.58 -5.11 -6.31
C ASP A 68 -13.53 -6.22 -6.54
N THR A 69 -13.95 -7.30 -7.20
CA THR A 69 -13.11 -8.41 -7.66
C THR A 69 -13.53 -8.80 -9.07
N ILE A 70 -12.64 -9.39 -9.86
CA ILE A 70 -13.01 -9.93 -11.18
C ILE A 70 -13.30 -11.43 -11.06
N PRO A 71 -14.55 -11.90 -11.26
CA PRO A 71 -14.90 -13.31 -11.11
C PRO A 71 -14.06 -14.22 -12.02
N GLY A 72 -13.56 -15.34 -11.49
CA GLY A 72 -12.71 -16.27 -12.23
C GLY A 72 -11.25 -15.84 -12.36
N HIS A 73 -10.89 -14.65 -11.90
CA HIS A 73 -9.53 -14.12 -11.93
C HIS A 73 -9.06 -13.77 -10.51
N SER A 74 -7.76 -13.82 -10.28
CA SER A 74 -7.17 -13.42 -9.01
C SER A 74 -6.94 -11.91 -8.92
N ILE A 75 -7.95 -11.13 -9.29
CA ILE A 75 -7.84 -9.68 -9.45
C ILE A 75 -8.69 -8.96 -8.41
N LEU A 76 -8.06 -8.06 -7.67
CA LEU A 76 -8.71 -7.09 -6.79
C LEU A 76 -8.82 -5.74 -7.49
N VAL A 77 -9.95 -5.06 -7.33
CA VAL A 77 -10.20 -3.74 -7.92
C VAL A 77 -10.17 -2.67 -6.84
N TYR A 78 -9.31 -1.67 -7.01
CA TYR A 78 -9.14 -0.57 -6.06
C TYR A 78 -9.51 0.77 -6.71
N LYS A 79 -10.03 1.73 -5.93
CA LYS A 79 -10.10 3.14 -6.40
C LYS A 79 -8.69 3.61 -6.74
N TYR A 80 -8.50 4.29 -7.88
CA TYR A 80 -7.20 4.83 -8.26
C TYR A 80 -6.79 5.97 -7.33
N LEU A 81 -5.54 5.93 -6.87
CA LEU A 81 -4.84 7.02 -6.18
C LEU A 81 -3.63 7.40 -7.04
N THR A 82 -3.38 8.69 -7.17
CA THR A 82 -2.48 9.22 -8.22
C THR A 82 -1.01 9.01 -7.92
N ASN A 83 -0.63 8.94 -6.65
CA ASN A 83 0.76 8.87 -6.23
C ASN A 83 0.98 7.78 -5.18
N ASP A 84 2.23 7.32 -5.11
CA ASP A 84 2.77 6.61 -3.96
C ASP A 84 3.87 7.47 -3.29
N PHE A 85 4.17 7.17 -2.03
CA PHE A 85 5.11 7.97 -1.26
C PHE A 85 6.54 7.87 -1.82
N LEU A 86 6.94 6.73 -2.39
CA LEU A 86 8.27 6.58 -3.00
C LEU A 86 8.46 7.55 -4.18
N GLY A 87 7.51 7.56 -5.11
CA GLY A 87 7.53 8.40 -6.30
C GLY A 87 7.53 9.89 -5.96
N LEU A 88 6.87 10.28 -4.86
CA LEU A 88 6.87 11.65 -4.37
C LEU A 88 8.14 12.04 -3.63
N GLY A 89 8.76 11.15 -2.87
CA GLY A 89 10.03 11.42 -2.19
C GLY A 89 11.16 11.82 -3.13
N ARG A 90 11.10 11.37 -4.38
CA ARG A 90 12.05 11.77 -5.44
C ARG A 90 11.92 13.25 -5.86
N LYS A 91 10.86 13.95 -5.47
CA LYS A 91 10.51 15.30 -5.96
C LYS A 91 10.68 16.43 -4.92
N GLN A 92 11.40 16.19 -3.82
CA GLN A 92 11.51 17.10 -2.66
C GLN A 92 10.15 17.53 -2.10
N LEU A 93 9.69 16.80 -1.09
CA LEU A 93 8.39 17.07 -0.49
C LEU A 93 8.46 18.16 0.59
N PRO A 94 7.52 19.13 0.63
CA PRO A 94 7.41 20.06 1.74
C PRO A 94 7.32 19.31 3.08
N MET A 95 8.00 19.81 4.11
CA MET A 95 8.02 19.17 5.44
C MET A 95 6.63 18.91 6.01
N LEU A 96 5.69 19.85 5.78
CA LEU A 96 4.31 19.71 6.24
C LEU A 96 3.58 18.54 5.54
N ALA A 97 3.77 18.39 4.23
CA ALA A 97 3.20 17.28 3.46
C ALA A 97 3.77 15.93 3.94
N ARG A 98 5.09 15.85 4.14
CA ARG A 98 5.75 14.65 4.72
C ARG A 98 5.17 14.28 6.07
N LYS A 99 5.07 15.27 6.99
CA LYS A 99 4.48 15.06 8.31
C LYS A 99 3.06 14.53 8.21
N ARG A 100 2.25 15.08 7.31
CA ARG A 100 0.87 14.63 7.10
C ARG A 100 0.80 13.19 6.59
N ILE A 101 1.63 12.84 5.61
CA ILE A 101 1.69 11.47 5.06
C ILE A 101 2.10 10.46 6.12
N LEU A 102 3.17 10.74 6.87
CA LEU A 102 3.65 9.86 7.93
C LEU A 102 2.62 9.72 9.07
N GLN A 103 1.91 10.80 9.41
CA GLN A 103 0.86 10.76 10.43
C GLN A 103 -0.33 9.89 9.99
N ASP A 104 -0.82 10.05 8.76
CA ASP A 104 -1.95 9.26 8.26
C ASP A 104 -1.55 7.79 8.05
N CYS A 105 -0.31 7.52 7.66
CA CYS A 105 0.25 6.17 7.66
C CYS A 105 0.24 5.55 9.06
N LEU A 106 0.72 6.25 10.10
CA LEU A 106 0.65 5.74 11.47
C LEU A 106 -0.78 5.47 11.94
N ARG A 107 -1.75 6.28 11.53
CA ARG A 107 -3.17 6.02 11.82
C ARG A 107 -3.65 4.73 11.17
N GLY A 108 -3.26 4.47 9.92
CA GLY A 108 -3.56 3.20 9.25
C GLY A 108 -2.91 2.00 9.93
N ILE A 109 -1.65 2.12 10.36
CA ILE A 109 -0.94 1.06 11.11
C ILE A 109 -1.64 0.79 12.44
N ALA A 110 -1.96 1.84 13.21
CA ALA A 110 -2.69 1.71 14.46
C ALA A 110 -4.04 1.02 14.24
N GLU A 111 -4.77 1.40 13.20
CA GLU A 111 -6.06 0.82 12.85
C GLU A 111 -5.97 -0.69 12.53
N LEU A 112 -4.94 -1.12 11.79
CA LEU A 112 -4.64 -2.53 11.54
C LEU A 112 -4.31 -3.25 12.85
N HIS A 113 -3.44 -2.66 13.67
CA HIS A 113 -2.95 -3.26 14.92
C HIS A 113 -4.06 -3.42 15.94
N ASP A 114 -5.02 -2.51 16.03
CA ASP A 114 -6.20 -2.63 16.90
C ASP A 114 -7.03 -3.85 16.53
N ARG A 115 -7.12 -4.16 15.24
CA ARG A 115 -7.81 -5.35 14.69
C ARG A 115 -6.94 -6.61 14.69
N GLN A 116 -5.78 -6.56 15.34
CA GLN A 116 -4.80 -7.64 15.41
C GLN A 116 -4.29 -8.07 14.02
N VAL A 117 -4.27 -7.16 13.05
CA VAL A 117 -3.67 -7.37 11.74
C VAL A 117 -2.29 -6.71 11.73
N VAL A 118 -1.27 -7.42 11.26
CA VAL A 118 0.09 -6.91 11.04
C VAL A 118 0.34 -6.88 9.54
N HIS A 119 0.82 -5.75 9.02
CA HIS A 119 0.96 -5.54 7.57
C HIS A 119 2.13 -6.31 6.97
N LEU A 120 3.28 -6.33 7.66
CA LEU A 120 4.49 -7.09 7.31
C LEU A 120 5.20 -6.65 6.03
N ASP A 121 4.80 -5.53 5.42
CA ASP A 121 5.42 -4.96 4.22
C ASP A 121 5.20 -3.43 4.15
N ILE A 122 5.35 -2.75 5.29
CA ILE A 122 5.29 -1.29 5.34
C ILE A 122 6.51 -0.74 4.58
N LYS A 123 6.24 0.00 3.50
CA LYS A 123 7.24 0.64 2.64
C LYS A 123 6.60 1.81 1.88
N PRO A 124 7.38 2.76 1.35
CA PRO A 124 6.84 3.95 0.70
C PRO A 124 5.92 3.66 -0.49
N ASP A 125 6.21 2.62 -1.28
CA ASP A 125 5.39 2.17 -2.41
C ASP A 125 3.98 1.68 -1.98
N ASN A 126 3.86 1.24 -0.74
CA ASN A 126 2.59 0.79 -0.14
C ASN A 126 1.83 1.92 0.55
N ILE A 127 2.33 3.16 0.52
CA ILE A 127 1.64 4.35 1.01
C ILE A 127 1.14 5.16 -0.18
N MET A 128 -0.12 4.94 -0.54
CA MET A 128 -0.76 5.59 -1.69
C MET A 128 -1.45 6.88 -1.26
N LEU A 129 -1.49 7.88 -2.13
CA LEU A 129 -2.10 9.16 -1.81
C LEU A 129 -2.59 9.95 -3.03
N ASN A 130 -3.55 10.84 -2.75
CA ASN A 130 -3.91 11.95 -3.63
C ASN A 130 -3.38 13.24 -3.03
N CYS A 131 -2.77 14.05 -3.88
CA CYS A 131 -2.29 15.37 -3.53
C CYS A 131 -2.28 16.26 -4.76
N HIS A 132 -2.37 17.57 -4.53
CA HIS A 132 -2.20 18.57 -5.57
C HIS A 132 -1.29 19.69 -5.06
N SER A 133 -0.69 20.43 -5.99
CA SER A 133 0.15 21.58 -5.68
C SER A 133 -0.62 22.87 -5.88
N THR A 134 -0.53 23.77 -4.90
CA THR A 134 -1.08 25.12 -4.96
C THR A 134 0.07 26.09 -4.70
N GLY A 135 0.68 26.59 -5.78
CA GLY A 135 1.91 27.37 -5.69
C GLY A 135 3.09 26.52 -5.19
N GLN A 136 3.72 26.95 -4.09
CA GLN A 136 4.81 26.21 -3.44
C GLN A 136 4.32 25.19 -2.40
N GLU A 137 3.03 25.17 -2.10
CA GLU A 137 2.46 24.26 -1.13
C GLU A 137 1.96 22.99 -1.81
N MET A 138 2.13 21.85 -1.13
CA MET A 138 1.52 20.58 -1.51
C MET A 138 0.42 20.26 -0.50
N ILE A 139 -0.80 20.12 -1.00
CA ILE A 139 -1.97 19.74 -0.22
C ILE A 139 -2.17 18.25 -0.38
N VAL A 140 -2.06 17.52 0.73
CA VAL A 140 -2.33 16.09 0.81
C VAL A 140 -3.79 15.88 1.16
N GLU A 141 -4.56 15.29 0.25
CA GLU A 141 -6.00 15.10 0.39
C GLU A 141 -6.33 13.81 1.12
N GLN A 142 -5.64 12.73 0.75
CA GLN A 142 -5.91 11.39 1.22
C GLN A 142 -4.63 10.57 1.21
N VAL A 143 -4.42 9.77 2.25
CA VAL A 143 -3.30 8.83 2.36
C VAL A 143 -3.85 7.50 2.84
N GLN A 144 -3.53 6.42 2.15
CA GLN A 144 -3.96 5.09 2.48
C GLN A 144 -2.85 4.06 2.34
N ILE A 145 -2.79 3.14 3.29
CA ILE A 145 -1.93 1.96 3.22
C ILE A 145 -2.57 0.92 2.29
N THR A 146 -1.79 0.39 1.36
CA THR A 146 -2.15 -0.72 0.45
C THR A 146 -1.18 -1.88 0.62
N GLY A 147 -1.43 -3.02 -0.02
CA GLY A 147 -0.50 -4.16 0.03
C GLY A 147 -0.80 -5.17 1.14
N LEU A 148 -2.08 -5.28 1.52
CA LEU A 148 -2.55 -6.15 2.60
C LEU A 148 -2.52 -7.65 2.26
N GLU A 149 -2.20 -8.02 1.02
CA GLU A 149 -2.11 -9.41 0.61
C GLU A 149 -1.00 -10.22 1.34
N ASN A 150 0.00 -9.53 1.90
CA ASN A 150 1.04 -10.10 2.76
C ASN A 150 0.75 -9.98 4.26
N ALA A 151 -0.38 -9.36 4.63
CA ALA A 151 -0.72 -9.14 6.03
C ALA A 151 -1.11 -10.44 6.73
N ALA A 152 -1.01 -10.44 8.06
CA ALA A 152 -1.37 -11.56 8.89
C ALA A 152 -2.26 -11.16 10.07
N TYR A 153 -3.27 -11.97 10.37
CA TYR A 153 -4.05 -11.85 11.60
C TYR A 153 -3.30 -12.55 12.75
N LEU A 154 -2.84 -11.75 13.72
CA LEU A 154 -2.04 -12.19 14.86
C LEU A 154 -2.67 -11.72 16.17
N PRO A 155 -3.57 -12.54 16.78
CA PRO A 155 -4.09 -12.29 18.11
C PRO A 155 -3.00 -12.08 19.16
N LYS A 156 -3.36 -11.46 20.29
CA LYS A 156 -2.44 -11.21 21.40
C LYS A 156 -1.68 -12.48 21.80
N GLY A 157 -0.35 -12.37 21.92
CA GLY A 157 0.53 -13.48 22.28
C GLY A 157 0.93 -14.39 21.11
N ARG A 158 0.47 -14.11 19.88
CA ARG A 158 0.89 -14.81 18.67
C ARG A 158 1.98 -14.05 17.93
N CYS A 159 2.86 -14.80 17.27
CA CYS A 159 3.87 -14.29 16.35
C CYS A 159 4.03 -15.26 15.18
N ILE A 160 4.67 -14.79 14.11
CA ILE A 160 5.12 -15.62 12.99
C ILE A 160 6.61 -15.91 13.18
N LYS A 161 7.04 -17.14 12.91
CA LYS A 161 8.46 -17.55 12.98
C LYS A 161 8.90 -18.10 11.64
N GLY A 162 10.17 -17.95 11.29
CA GLY A 162 10.74 -18.57 10.09
C GLY A 162 10.44 -17.86 8.77
N MET A 163 9.61 -16.82 8.77
CA MET A 163 9.23 -16.06 7.58
C MET A 163 10.21 -14.91 7.31
N LEU A 164 10.61 -14.74 6.04
CA LEU A 164 11.35 -13.57 5.58
C LEU A 164 10.37 -12.51 5.07
N ALA A 165 9.83 -11.71 5.99
CA ALA A 165 8.80 -10.71 5.68
C ALA A 165 9.37 -9.35 5.30
N GLY A 166 8.58 -8.54 4.59
CA GLY A 166 8.90 -7.16 4.20
C GLY A 166 9.91 -7.04 3.07
N ASN A 167 10.01 -5.84 2.50
CA ASN A 167 11.01 -5.49 1.50
C ASN A 167 12.41 -5.25 2.12
N ASP A 168 13.47 -5.63 1.40
CA ASP A 168 14.87 -5.58 1.86
C ASP A 168 15.29 -4.25 2.49
N ASN A 169 14.88 -3.12 1.92
CA ASN A 169 15.31 -1.79 2.36
C ASN A 169 14.56 -1.29 3.62
N TRP A 170 13.42 -1.91 3.93
CA TRP A 170 12.51 -1.47 5.00
C TRP A 170 12.31 -2.56 6.06
N ARG A 171 12.98 -3.71 5.92
CA ARG A 171 12.79 -4.89 6.75
C ARG A 171 13.33 -4.67 8.16
N SER A 172 12.62 -5.20 9.16
CA SER A 172 13.10 -5.22 10.53
C SER A 172 14.18 -6.27 10.78
N PRO A 173 15.05 -6.09 11.80
CA PRO A 173 16.09 -7.06 12.12
C PRO A 173 15.51 -8.44 12.41
N GLU A 174 14.43 -8.54 13.19
CA GLU A 174 13.79 -9.81 13.48
C GLU A 174 13.18 -10.48 12.25
N ALA A 175 12.68 -9.72 11.27
CA ALA A 175 12.29 -10.25 9.97
C ALA A 175 13.49 -10.76 9.16
N TYR A 176 14.61 -10.04 9.19
CA TYR A 176 15.84 -10.46 8.51
C TYR A 176 16.39 -11.78 9.07
N PHE A 177 16.38 -11.91 10.40
CA PHE A 177 16.83 -13.12 11.10
C PHE A 177 15.75 -14.20 11.25
N LYS A 178 14.59 -14.04 10.60
CA LYS A 178 13.46 -14.99 10.65
C LYS A 178 13.00 -15.31 12.08
N GLY A 179 13.14 -14.33 12.98
CA GLY A 179 12.72 -14.37 14.37
C GLY A 179 11.20 -14.25 14.53
N GLU A 180 10.77 -13.70 15.65
CA GLU A 180 9.36 -13.53 15.99
C GLU A 180 8.78 -12.25 15.41
N LEU A 181 7.92 -12.37 14.40
CA LEU A 181 7.27 -11.24 13.76
C LEU A 181 5.92 -10.94 14.40
N ASN A 182 5.69 -9.67 14.70
CA ASN A 182 4.46 -9.15 15.30
C ASN A 182 4.36 -7.63 15.03
N LYS A 183 3.46 -6.94 15.75
CA LYS A 183 3.20 -5.49 15.57
C LYS A 183 4.47 -4.61 15.53
N PRO A 184 5.45 -4.78 16.45
CA PRO A 184 6.76 -4.12 16.36
C PRO A 184 7.46 -4.17 14.99
N THR A 185 7.27 -5.23 14.21
CA THR A 185 7.84 -5.35 12.86
C THR A 185 7.38 -4.23 11.94
N ASP A 186 6.08 -3.89 11.94
CA ASP A 186 5.56 -2.76 11.16
C ASP A 186 6.10 -1.42 11.66
N ILE A 187 6.26 -1.27 12.98
CA ILE A 187 6.76 -0.03 13.60
C ILE A 187 8.21 0.22 13.24
N PHE A 188 9.04 -0.82 13.18
CA PHE A 188 10.41 -0.70 12.71
C PHE A 188 10.45 -0.24 11.25
N SER A 189 9.71 -0.91 10.37
CA SER A 189 9.65 -0.55 8.95
C SER A 189 9.16 0.88 8.73
N PHE A 190 8.14 1.30 9.49
CA PHE A 190 7.70 2.69 9.53
C PHE A 190 8.83 3.65 9.97
N GLY A 191 9.59 3.30 11.02
CA GLY A 191 10.68 4.13 11.53
C GLY A 191 11.80 4.35 10.52
N VAL A 192 12.19 3.30 9.77
CA VAL A 192 13.17 3.41 8.68
C VAL A 192 12.65 4.33 7.58
N MET A 193 11.40 4.13 7.15
CA MET A 193 10.74 4.99 6.16
C MET A 193 10.65 6.45 6.63
N ALA A 194 10.18 6.71 7.85
CA ALA A 194 10.09 8.06 8.39
C ALA A 194 11.46 8.74 8.38
N SER A 195 12.48 8.06 8.90
CA SER A 195 13.86 8.55 8.94
C SER A 195 14.39 8.87 7.54
N ALA A 196 14.16 7.99 6.56
CA ALA A 196 14.59 8.20 5.20
C ALA A 196 13.97 9.46 4.58
N PHE A 197 12.68 9.69 4.81
CA PHE A 197 11.96 10.80 4.20
C PHE A 197 12.08 12.11 4.98
N THR A 198 12.53 12.10 6.24
CA THR A 198 12.75 13.32 7.03
C THR A 198 14.22 13.72 7.15
N LEU A 199 15.15 12.76 7.23
CA LEU A 199 16.57 13.03 7.50
C LEU A 199 17.43 12.99 6.23
N LEU A 200 17.18 12.06 5.30
CA LEU A 200 18.11 11.82 4.19
C LEU A 200 18.09 12.90 3.10
N GLU A 201 17.10 13.80 3.07
CA GLU A 201 17.18 15.01 2.22
C GLU A 201 18.27 15.99 2.70
N SER A 202 18.56 16.04 4.01
CA SER A 202 19.62 16.92 4.55
C SER A 202 21.03 16.33 4.43
N LEU A 203 21.15 14.99 4.42
CA LEU A 203 22.45 14.30 4.37
C LEU A 203 22.98 14.14 2.94
N PHE A 204 22.10 13.96 1.94
CA PHE A 204 22.51 13.78 0.54
C PHE A 204 22.49 15.05 -0.31
N ALA A 205 21.91 16.15 0.16
CA ALA A 205 22.04 17.45 -0.51
C ALA A 205 23.50 17.97 -0.57
N ASN A 206 24.40 17.40 0.23
CA ASN A 206 25.82 17.80 0.34
C ASN A 206 26.81 16.76 -0.20
N ILE A 207 26.37 15.69 -0.88
CA ILE A 207 27.29 14.80 -1.59
C ILE A 207 27.43 15.31 -3.03
N PRO A 208 28.61 15.75 -3.48
CA PRO A 208 28.81 16.22 -4.85
C PRO A 208 28.50 15.09 -5.85
N ARG A 209 27.89 15.47 -6.97
CA ARG A 209 27.39 14.57 -8.04
C ARG A 209 28.46 13.65 -8.62
#